data_AF-A0A0D1IX30-F1
#
_entry.id   AF-A0A0D1IX30-F1
#
_cell.length_a   1.000
_cell.length_b   1.000
_cell.length_c   1.000
_cell.angle_alpha   90.00
_cell.angle_beta   90.00
_cell.angle_gamma   90.00
#
_symmetry.space_group_name_H-M   'P 1'
#
loop_
_entity.id
_entity.type
_entity.pdbx_description
1 polymer ?
#
loop_
_entity_poly.entity_id
_entity_poly.type
_entity_poly.pdbx_seq_one_letter_code
_entity_poly.pdbx_strand_id
1 'polypeptide(L)' 'MNLQRNKEMEFILNQLESKIKKHVRETVLDEREDLSQEMKLRIIEKLESMLDEEVPGFIEYARNI' A
#
# COMPACT_ATOMS: atom_id res chain seq x y z
N MET A 1 -5.07 13.40 13.28
CA MET A 1 -5.11 12.46 12.14
C MET A 1 -6.36 12.75 11.30
N ASN A 2 -6.22 12.79 9.98
CA ASN A 2 -7.33 13.05 9.05
C ASN A 2 -8.15 11.75 8.85
N LEU A 3 -9.43 11.76 9.24
CA LEU A 3 -10.31 10.59 9.16
C LEU A 3 -10.51 10.07 7.73
N GLN A 4 -10.50 10.96 6.74
CA GLN A 4 -10.65 10.58 5.32
C GLN A 4 -9.40 9.83 4.83
N ARG A 5 -8.22 10.32 5.20
CA ARG A 5 -6.93 9.68 4.86
C ARG A 5 -6.86 8.26 5.41
N ASN A 6 -7.26 8.05 6.66
CA ASN A 6 -7.26 6.73 7.26
C ASN A 6 -8.19 5.74 6.53
N LYS A 7 -9.37 6.20 6.08
CA LYS A 7 -10.30 5.36 5.30
C LYS A 7 -9.74 4.99 3.93
N GLU A 8 -9.04 5.91 3.28
CA GLU A 8 -8.39 5.66 1.99
C GLU A 8 -7.24 4.66 2.13
N MET A 9 -6.38 4.83 3.15
CA MET A 9 -5.31 3.88 3.45
C MET A 9 -5.87 2.49 3.76
N GLU A 10 -6.93 2.41 4.57
CA GLU A 10 -7.61 1.15 4.88
C GLU A 10 -8.21 0.50 3.63
N PHE A 11 -8.84 1.28 2.75
CA PHE A 11 -9.34 0.79 1.47
C PHE A 11 -8.22 0.18 0.62
N ILE A 12 -7.08 0.87 0.48
CA ILE A 12 -5.93 0.37 -0.30
C ILE A 12 -5.34 -0.90 0.32
N LEU A 13 -5.15 -0.93 1.65
CA LEU A 13 -4.67 -2.12 2.35
C LEU A 13 -5.58 -3.32 2.11
N ASN A 14 -6.90 -3.12 2.15
CA ASN A 14 -7.87 -4.18 1.86
C ASN A 14 -7.78 -4.68 0.42
N GLN A 15 -7.50 -3.81 -0.56
CA GLN A 15 -7.25 -4.23 -1.96
C GLN A 15 -5.95 -5.07 -2.09
N LEU A 16 -4.94 -4.79 -1.26
CA LEU A 16 -3.65 -5.47 -1.30
C LEU A 16 -3.60 -6.76 -0.47
N GLU A 17 -4.54 -6.96 0.46
CA GLU A 17 -4.57 -8.08 1.40
C GLU A 17 -4.44 -9.46 0.72
N SER A 18 -5.09 -9.67 -0.43
CA SER A 18 -4.99 -10.91 -1.19
C SER A 18 -3.56 -11.16 -1.72
N LYS A 19 -2.88 -10.10 -2.16
CA LYS A 19 -1.48 -10.18 -2.63
C LYS A 19 -0.52 -10.40 -1.47
N ILE A 20 -0.71 -9.71 -0.34
CA ILE A 20 0.10 -9.90 0.87
C ILE A 20 0.01 -11.37 1.32
N LYS A 21 -1.20 -11.91 1.44
CA LYS A 21 -1.43 -13.32 1.79
C LYS A 21 -0.76 -14.29 0.82
N LYS A 22 -0.75 -13.98 -0.47
CA LYS A 22 -0.08 -14.82 -1.48
C LYS A 22 1.43 -14.86 -1.23
N HIS A 23 2.08 -13.71 -1.07
CA HIS A 23 3.53 -13.63 -0.90
C HIS A 23 4.01 -14.16 0.45
N VAL A 24 3.26 -13.90 1.53
CA VAL A 24 3.57 -14.43 2.86
C VAL A 24 3.61 -15.98 2.87
N ARG A 25 2.78 -16.63 2.05
CA ARG A 25 2.79 -18.10 1.94
C ARG A 25 4.06 -18.67 1.29
N GLU A 26 4.87 -17.84 0.64
CA GLU A 26 6.15 -18.23 0.04
C GLU A 26 7.28 -18.29 1.12
N THR A 27 6.98 -17.88 2.35
CA THR A 27 7.90 -17.90 3.52
C THR A 27 7.55 -19.05 4.48
N VAL A 28 8.49 -19.40 5.37
CA VAL A 28 8.32 -20.43 6.43
C VAL A 28 7.18 -20.04 7.38
N LEU A 29 6.44 -21.04 7.88
CA LEU A 29 5.18 -20.84 8.59
C LEU A 29 5.30 -19.87 9.78
N ASP A 30 6.36 -20.03 10.56
CA ASP A 30 6.57 -19.28 11.81
C ASP A 30 6.88 -17.80 11.57
N GLU A 31 7.41 -17.44 10.40
CA GLU A 31 7.74 -16.05 10.03
C GLU A 31 6.58 -15.34 9.30
N ARG A 32 5.49 -16.06 8.97
CA ARG A 32 4.42 -15.52 8.12
C ARG A 32 3.67 -14.36 8.73
N GLU A 33 3.39 -14.44 10.03
CA GLU A 33 2.66 -13.40 10.73
C GLU A 33 3.48 -12.11 10.79
N ASP A 34 4.74 -12.22 11.20
CA ASP A 34 5.69 -11.11 11.27
C ASP A 34 5.88 -10.45 9.91
N LEU A 35 6.12 -11.24 8.86
CA LEU A 35 6.26 -10.74 7.49
C LEU A 35 4.98 -10.03 7.01
N SER A 36 3.81 -10.57 7.31
CA SER A 36 2.52 -9.94 6.97
C SER A 36 2.39 -8.56 7.62
N GLN A 37 2.77 -8.43 8.89
CA GLN A 37 2.74 -7.16 9.61
C GLN A 37 3.77 -6.17 9.05
N GLU A 38 5.00 -6.62 8.79
CA GLU A 38 6.05 -5.78 8.21
C GLU A 38 5.64 -5.25 6.83
N MET A 39 5.10 -6.10 5.96
CA MET A 39 4.58 -5.68 4.65
C MET A 39 3.50 -4.60 4.79
N LYS A 40 2.57 -4.75 5.73
CA LYS A 40 1.51 -3.75 5.99
C LYS A 40 2.09 -2.43 6.48
N LEU A 41 3.05 -2.46 7.40
CA LEU A 41 3.75 -1.26 7.88
C LEU A 41 4.46 -0.52 6.74
N ARG A 42 5.21 -1.25 5.91
CA ARG A 42 5.89 -0.67 4.72
C ARG A 42 4.91 -0.04 3.73
N ILE A 43 3.77 -0.68 3.50
CA ILE A 43 2.71 -0.11 2.63
C ILE A 43 2.16 1.17 3.25
N ILE A 44 1.87 1.18 4.55
CA ILE A 44 1.39 2.36 5.27
C ILE A 44 2.39 3.51 5.15
N GLU A 45 3.66 3.28 5.47
CA GLU A 45 4.75 4.27 5.33
C GLU A 45 4.80 4.86 3.92
N LYS A 46 4.65 4.00 2.90
CA LYS A 46 4.69 4.46 1.50
C LYS A 46 3.44 5.25 1.11
N LEU A 47 2.27 4.83 1.57
CA LEU A 47 1.01 5.55 1.34
C LEU A 47 1.02 6.92 2.02
N GLU A 48 1.69 7.05 3.17
CA GLU A 48 1.86 8.34 3.82
C GLU A 48 2.63 9.35 2.96
N SER A 49 3.58 8.90 2.12
CA SER A 49 4.25 9.80 1.18
C SER A 49 3.43 10.00 -0.10
N MET A 50 2.83 8.94 -0.63
CA MET A 50 2.20 8.95 -1.95
C MET A 50 0.84 9.65 -2.00
N LEU A 51 0.05 9.59 -0.92
CA LEU A 51 -1.27 10.23 -0.89
C LEU A 51 -1.20 11.76 -0.90
N ASP A 52 -0.04 12.31 -0.54
CA ASP A 52 0.21 13.75 -0.52
C ASP A 52 0.91 14.22 -1.82
N GLU A 53 1.26 13.32 -2.75
CA GLU A 53 1.85 13.65 -4.05
C GLU A 53 0.75 14.03 -5.06
N GLU A 54 0.85 15.23 -5.66
CA GLU A 54 0.03 15.57 -6.83
C GLU A 54 0.47 14.71 -8.02
N VAL A 55 -0.43 13.82 -8.44
CA VAL A 55 -0.20 12.98 -9.62
C VAL A 55 -0.57 13.73 -10.90
N PRO A 56 0.27 13.67 -11.95
CA PRO A 56 -0.04 14.33 -13.21
C PRO A 56 -1.31 13.75 -13.79
N GLY A 57 -2.20 14.63 -14.26
CA GLY A 57 -3.37 14.22 -15.02
C GLY A 57 -2.95 13.49 -16.31
N PHE A 58 -3.87 12.74 -16.91
CA PHE A 58 -3.60 11.98 -18.14
C PHE A 58 -2.90 12.81 -19.24
N ILE A 59 -3.33 14.06 -19.45
CA ILE A 59 -2.75 14.97 -20.45
C ILE A 59 -1.35 15.46 -20.05
N GLU A 60 -1.14 15.74 -18.77
CA GLU A 60 0.16 16.17 -18.25
C GLU A 60 1.18 15.03 -18.35
N TYR A 61 0.74 13.81 -18.05
CA TYR A 61 1.54 12.61 -18.25
C TYR A 61 1.89 12.41 -19.72
N ALA A 62 0.91 12.48 -20.63
CA ALA A 62 1.13 12.25 -22.06
C ALA A 62 2.04 13.28 -22.76
N ARG A 63 2.22 14.47 -22.18
CA ARG A 63 3.17 15.49 -22.68
C ARG A 63 4.62 15.23 -22.26
N ASN A 64 4.84 14.39 -21.26
CA ASN A 64 6.15 14.12 -20.65
C ASN A 64 6.77 12.78 -21.10
N ILE A 65 6.21 12.14 -22.14
CA ILE A 65 6.70 10.89 -22.77
C ILE A 65 7.07 11.22 -24.22
#